data_AF-A0A7G9Y2P9-F1
#
_entry.id   AF-A0A7G9Y2P9-F1
#
_cell.length_a   1.000
_cell.length_b   1.000
_cell.length_c   1.000
_cell.angle_alpha   90.00
_cell.angle_beta   90.00
_cell.angle_gamma   90.00
#
_symmetry.space_group_name_H-M   'P 1'
#
loop_
_entity.id
_entity.type
_entity.pdbx_description
1 polymer ?
#
loop_
_entity_poly.entity_id
_entity_poly.type
_entity_poly.pdbx_seq_one_letter_code
_entity_poly.pdbx_strand_id
1 'polypeptide(L)'
;MMYPEYADWYLQFARNQIVLAYTDKSKYADEINASNWYEILRRDDVRFGFSNPNDDPCGYRSQMTIQLAEAHYDDDMIYEDLIEENSAMAMVYDAANGTYTLNMPASESIDPSAKLMVRSMEMELIAGLDAQEIDYYFIYRSVAEQHGQSFLELPAEIDLSSVTYADTYKTVQVVQANGNLVTGKPVVYGITVPKNARDPEMGLLFVKLVVSPEGQQIFVDLGQPPIVPAVGSGEVPE
;
A
#
# COMPACT_ATOMS: atom_id res chain seq x y z
N MET A 1 -13.36 7.67 -12.39
CA MET A 1 -13.12 6.21 -12.37
C MET A 1 -13.55 5.63 -13.71
N MET A 2 -12.85 4.63 -14.26
CA MET A 2 -13.12 4.09 -15.61
C MET A 2 -14.47 3.37 -15.73
N TYR A 3 -14.85 2.58 -14.72
CA TYR A 3 -16.13 1.85 -14.68
C TYR A 3 -17.14 2.60 -13.79
N PRO A 4 -18.43 2.72 -14.15
CA PRO A 4 -19.10 2.16 -15.34
C PRO A 4 -19.17 3.12 -16.55
N GLU A 5 -18.69 4.36 -16.41
CA GLU A 5 -18.87 5.42 -17.43
C GLU A 5 -18.14 5.08 -18.75
N TYR A 6 -16.92 4.57 -18.68
CA TYR A 6 -16.04 4.30 -19.83
C TYR A 6 -15.76 2.82 -20.08
N ALA A 7 -16.36 1.92 -19.28
CA ALA A 7 -16.23 0.47 -19.41
C ALA A 7 -17.52 -0.25 -18.94
N ASP A 8 -17.92 -1.33 -19.63
CA ASP A 8 -19.10 -2.14 -19.28
C ASP A 8 -18.76 -3.32 -18.34
N TRP A 9 -17.47 -3.63 -18.21
CA TRP A 9 -16.95 -4.70 -17.37
C TRP A 9 -15.54 -4.38 -16.87
N TYR A 10 -15.02 -5.17 -15.94
CA TYR A 10 -13.59 -5.26 -15.64
C TYR A 10 -13.25 -6.62 -15.01
N LEU A 11 -12.00 -7.03 -15.11
CA LEU A 11 -11.43 -8.19 -14.41
C LEU A 11 -10.46 -7.73 -13.33
N GLN A 12 -10.59 -8.27 -12.14
CA GLN A 12 -9.58 -8.23 -11.10
C GLN A 12 -8.61 -9.40 -11.33
N PHE A 13 -7.35 -9.11 -11.65
CA PHE A 13 -6.43 -10.14 -12.15
C PHE A 13 -5.11 -10.27 -11.36
N ALA A 14 -4.73 -9.25 -10.59
CA ALA A 14 -3.52 -9.28 -9.76
C ALA A 14 -3.73 -8.47 -8.48
N ARG A 15 -2.88 -8.74 -7.49
CA ARG A 15 -2.83 -8.04 -6.21
C ARG A 15 -1.46 -7.42 -6.00
N ASN A 16 -1.42 -6.43 -5.13
CA ASN A 16 -0.21 -5.98 -4.48
C ASN A 16 -0.40 -6.01 -2.97
N GLN A 17 0.67 -5.84 -2.22
CA GLN A 17 0.60 -5.75 -0.77
C GLN A 17 1.63 -4.75 -0.27
N ILE A 18 1.30 -4.05 0.81
CA ILE A 18 2.25 -3.22 1.54
C ILE A 18 3.17 -4.14 2.35
N VAL A 19 4.47 -3.92 2.20
CA VAL A 19 5.53 -4.59 2.96
C VAL A 19 6.42 -3.55 3.60
N LEU A 20 7.26 -4.01 4.54
CA LEU A 20 8.33 -3.19 5.11
C LEU A 20 9.67 -3.66 4.53
N ALA A 21 10.24 -2.86 3.62
CA ALA A 21 11.50 -3.17 2.95
C ALA A 21 12.70 -2.72 3.80
N TYR A 22 13.80 -3.47 3.71
CA TYR A 22 15.03 -3.27 4.48
C TYR A 22 16.23 -3.93 3.77
N THR A 23 17.42 -3.79 4.35
CA THR A 23 18.66 -4.47 3.90
C THR A 23 19.31 -5.20 5.06
N ASP A 24 20.29 -6.05 4.77
CA ASP A 24 21.13 -6.71 5.78
C ASP A 24 21.92 -5.71 6.67
N LYS A 25 21.99 -4.44 6.28
CA LYS A 25 22.66 -3.37 7.03
C LYS A 25 21.70 -2.48 7.80
N SER A 26 20.39 -2.65 7.63
CA SER A 26 19.38 -1.93 8.40
C SER A 26 19.51 -2.30 9.88
N LYS A 27 19.34 -1.32 10.77
CA LYS A 27 19.42 -1.58 12.22
C LYS A 27 18.38 -2.62 12.63
N TYR A 28 18.82 -3.65 13.35
CA TYR A 28 17.97 -4.73 13.87
C TYR A 28 17.32 -5.62 12.79
N ALA A 29 17.92 -5.68 11.59
CA ALA A 29 17.45 -6.53 10.49
C ALA A 29 17.41 -8.03 10.84
N ASP A 30 18.20 -8.48 11.82
CA ASP A 30 18.23 -9.85 12.34
C ASP A 30 17.20 -10.12 13.44
N GLU A 31 16.59 -9.07 14.03
CA GLU A 31 15.55 -9.17 15.06
C GLU A 31 14.13 -8.98 14.50
N ILE A 32 13.99 -8.18 13.44
CA ILE A 32 12.69 -7.76 12.90
C ILE A 32 11.94 -8.91 12.23
N ASN A 33 10.63 -8.98 12.48
CA ASN A 33 9.71 -9.94 11.89
C ASN A 33 8.26 -9.42 11.96
N ALA A 34 7.32 -10.21 11.42
CA ALA A 34 5.92 -9.81 11.25
C ALA A 34 5.21 -9.50 12.58
N SER A 35 5.71 -10.01 13.71
CA SER A 35 5.10 -9.79 15.02
C SER A 35 5.67 -8.62 15.82
N ASN A 36 6.81 -8.03 15.40
CA ASN A 36 7.50 -7.01 16.20
C ASN A 36 7.99 -5.80 15.40
N TRP A 37 7.66 -5.68 14.11
CA TRP A 37 8.17 -4.61 13.26
C TRP A 37 7.91 -3.21 13.84
N TYR A 38 6.72 -2.98 14.41
CA TYR A 38 6.35 -1.70 15.01
C TYR A 38 7.17 -1.40 16.27
N GLU A 39 7.52 -2.41 17.07
CA GLU A 39 8.45 -2.28 18.20
C GLU A 39 9.86 -1.91 17.75
N ILE A 40 10.32 -2.44 16.60
CA ILE A 40 11.61 -2.04 16.03
C ILE A 40 11.55 -0.58 15.56
N LEU A 41 10.48 -0.18 14.87
CA LEU A 41 10.32 1.21 14.40
C LEU A 41 10.16 2.22 15.56
N ARG A 42 9.67 1.78 16.72
CA ARG A 42 9.60 2.59 17.96
C ARG A 42 10.96 2.93 18.54
N ARG A 43 12.01 2.16 18.29
CA ARG A 43 13.36 2.45 18.83
C ARG A 43 13.87 3.82 18.36
N ASP A 44 14.48 4.58 19.25
CA ASP A 44 14.92 5.97 19.00
C ASP A 44 15.99 6.08 17.90
N ASP A 45 16.79 5.03 17.73
CA ASP A 45 17.85 5.00 16.74
C ASP A 45 17.42 4.42 15.40
N VAL A 46 16.16 3.97 15.25
CA VAL A 46 15.62 3.49 13.97
C VAL A 46 14.98 4.63 13.22
N ARG A 47 15.32 4.72 11.93
CA ARG A 47 14.72 5.69 11.01
C ARG A 47 14.00 4.95 9.88
N PHE A 48 12.79 5.39 9.54
CA PHE A 48 12.03 4.75 8.47
C PHE A 48 11.36 5.76 7.54
N GLY A 49 10.91 5.28 6.38
CA GLY A 49 10.32 6.13 5.35
C GLY A 49 9.00 5.62 4.77
N PHE A 50 8.30 6.56 4.14
CA PHE A 50 7.14 6.32 3.31
C PHE A 50 6.97 7.51 2.35
N SER A 51 6.31 7.30 1.21
CA SER A 51 6.08 8.38 0.26
C SER A 51 4.99 9.34 0.75
N ASN A 52 4.89 10.51 0.13
CA ASN A 52 4.01 11.57 0.56
C ASN A 52 2.54 11.12 0.40
N PRO A 53 1.74 11.07 1.49
CA PRO A 53 0.35 10.64 1.42
C PRO A 53 -0.56 11.54 0.57
N ASN A 54 -0.16 12.78 0.29
CA ASN A 54 -0.89 13.67 -0.61
C ASN A 54 -0.65 13.37 -2.10
N ASP A 55 0.54 12.86 -2.44
CA ASP A 55 1.00 12.74 -3.83
C ASP A 55 0.95 11.30 -4.34
N ASP A 56 1.11 10.31 -3.45
CA ASP A 56 1.39 8.93 -3.81
C ASP A 56 0.46 7.93 -3.07
N PRO A 57 -0.19 7.00 -3.82
CA PRO A 57 -0.87 5.85 -3.24
C PRO A 57 -0.10 5.03 -2.22
N CYS A 58 1.19 4.80 -2.41
CA CYS A 58 1.96 4.05 -1.40
C CYS A 58 2.03 4.83 -0.07
N GLY A 59 2.10 6.16 -0.15
CA GLY A 59 2.18 7.04 1.01
C GLY A 59 0.94 6.97 1.89
N TYR A 60 -0.26 7.15 1.34
CA TYR A 60 -1.47 7.05 2.16
C TYR A 60 -1.76 5.60 2.58
N ARG A 61 -1.31 4.60 1.82
CA ARG A 61 -1.46 3.18 2.19
C ARG A 61 -0.53 2.75 3.31
N SER A 62 0.66 3.35 3.42
CA SER A 62 1.51 3.12 4.59
C SER A 62 0.82 3.61 5.86
N GLN A 63 0.20 4.80 5.82
CA GLN A 63 -0.55 5.32 6.96
C GLN A 63 -1.71 4.40 7.35
N MET A 64 -2.47 3.91 6.37
CA MET A 64 -3.53 2.93 6.60
C MET A 64 -3.00 1.63 7.22
N THR A 65 -1.89 1.10 6.70
CA THR A 65 -1.27 -0.14 7.19
C THR A 65 -0.82 0.00 8.64
N ILE A 66 -0.21 1.14 8.99
CA ILE A 66 0.26 1.43 10.35
C ILE A 66 -0.92 1.57 11.31
N GLN A 67 -1.99 2.27 10.93
CA GLN A 67 -3.15 2.41 11.80
C GLN A 67 -3.86 1.06 12.01
N LEU A 68 -4.08 0.29 10.94
CA LEU A 68 -4.72 -1.04 11.02
C LEU A 68 -3.94 -2.00 11.92
N ALA A 69 -2.65 -1.76 12.13
CA ALA A 69 -1.82 -2.53 13.04
C ALA A 69 -2.32 -2.48 14.50
N GLU A 70 -2.90 -1.35 14.94
CA GLU A 70 -3.30 -1.16 16.34
C GLU A 70 -4.27 -2.25 16.80
N ALA A 71 -5.35 -2.44 16.04
CA ALA A 71 -6.34 -3.48 16.31
C ALA A 71 -5.80 -4.89 16.09
N HIS A 72 -4.82 -5.07 15.19
CA HIS A 72 -4.23 -6.38 14.91
C HIS A 72 -3.30 -6.86 16.02
N TYR A 73 -2.48 -5.96 16.58
CA TYR A 73 -1.49 -6.27 17.61
C TYR A 73 -1.96 -5.97 19.04
N ASP A 74 -3.19 -5.49 19.22
CA ASP A 74 -3.76 -5.10 20.52
C ASP A 74 -2.93 -4.02 21.22
N ASP A 75 -2.55 -3.00 20.45
CA ASP A 75 -1.72 -1.88 20.86
C ASP A 75 -2.24 -0.58 20.24
N ASP A 76 -2.91 0.25 21.05
CA ASP A 76 -3.60 1.47 20.61
C ASP A 76 -2.69 2.70 20.46
N MET A 77 -1.37 2.52 20.58
CA MET A 77 -0.39 3.61 20.50
C MET A 77 0.49 3.53 19.25
N ILE A 78 0.33 2.51 18.39
CA ILE A 78 1.25 2.30 17.24
C ILE A 78 1.24 3.51 16.30
N TYR A 79 0.07 4.05 15.95
CA TYR A 79 0.02 5.18 15.02
C TYR A 79 0.51 6.47 15.68
N GLU A 80 0.17 6.69 16.95
CA GLU A 80 0.61 7.86 17.71
C GLU A 80 2.15 7.90 17.81
N ASP A 81 2.77 6.82 18.31
CA ASP A 81 4.22 6.73 18.52
C ASP A 81 5.01 6.85 17.21
N LEU A 82 4.53 6.22 16.13
CA LEU A 82 5.26 6.16 14.87
C LEU A 82 5.03 7.38 13.99
N ILE A 83 3.83 7.98 14.03
CA ILE A 83 3.41 8.99 13.06
C ILE A 83 3.09 10.33 13.72
N GLU A 84 2.17 10.39 14.69
CA GLU A 84 1.72 11.67 15.26
C GLU A 84 2.80 12.36 16.10
N GLU A 85 3.59 11.60 16.88
CA GLU A 85 4.73 12.15 17.62
C GLU A 85 5.86 12.65 16.70
N ASN A 86 5.89 12.19 15.45
CA ASN A 86 6.99 12.40 14.52
C ASN A 86 6.63 13.23 13.29
N SER A 87 5.42 13.79 13.23
CA SER A 87 4.95 14.64 12.12
C SER A 87 3.75 15.48 12.55
N ALA A 88 3.24 16.32 11.65
CA ALA A 88 1.98 17.03 11.84
C ALA A 88 0.75 16.29 11.28
N MET A 89 0.89 15.02 10.90
CA MET A 89 -0.26 14.17 10.56
C MET A 89 -1.03 13.84 11.84
N ALA A 90 -2.35 13.73 11.71
CA ALA A 90 -3.22 13.50 12.87
C ALA A 90 -4.29 12.45 12.60
N MET A 91 -4.63 11.66 13.59
CA MET A 91 -5.69 10.67 13.58
C MET A 91 -6.89 11.14 14.41
N VAL A 92 -8.09 10.87 13.92
CA VAL A 92 -9.33 11.06 14.68
C VAL A 92 -10.15 9.78 14.59
N TYR A 93 -10.50 9.20 15.74
CA TYR A 93 -11.40 8.07 15.80
C TYR A 93 -12.85 8.53 15.97
N ASP A 94 -13.73 8.04 15.08
CA ASP A 94 -15.17 8.23 15.19
C ASP A 94 -15.83 6.95 15.74
N ALA A 95 -16.23 6.99 17.00
CA ALA A 95 -16.87 5.87 17.69
C ALA A 95 -18.27 5.53 17.16
N ALA A 96 -18.93 6.43 16.42
CA ALA A 96 -20.27 6.17 15.88
C ALA A 96 -20.25 5.23 14.67
N ASN A 97 -19.18 5.28 13.87
CA ASN A 97 -19.00 4.43 12.67
C ASN A 97 -17.82 3.46 12.80
N GLY A 98 -17.03 3.55 13.88
CA GLY A 98 -15.87 2.68 14.09
C GLY A 98 -14.78 2.92 13.06
N THR A 99 -14.54 4.19 12.70
CA THR A 99 -13.61 4.56 11.63
C THR A 99 -12.54 5.54 12.12
N TYR A 100 -11.30 5.24 11.77
CA TYR A 100 -10.14 6.10 11.98
C TYR A 100 -9.94 6.99 10.75
N THR A 101 -9.89 8.30 10.97
CA THR A 101 -9.65 9.31 9.93
C THR A 101 -8.28 9.91 10.11
N LEU A 102 -7.39 9.63 9.16
CA LEU A 102 -6.02 10.12 9.11
C LEU A 102 -5.98 11.41 8.28
N ASN A 103 -5.73 12.53 8.93
CA ASN A 103 -5.75 13.87 8.35
C ASN A 103 -4.33 14.26 7.94
N MET A 104 -4.11 14.40 6.64
CA MET A 104 -2.82 14.80 6.09
C MET A 104 -2.78 16.32 6.01
N PRO A 105 -1.79 16.99 6.62
CA PRO A 105 -1.57 18.41 6.40
C PRO A 105 -1.07 18.64 4.97
N ALA A 106 -0.95 19.91 4.56
CA ALA A 106 -0.26 20.25 3.31
C ALA A 106 1.16 19.66 3.32
N SER A 107 1.67 19.26 2.16
CA SER A 107 2.95 18.52 2.04
C SER A 107 4.12 19.24 2.71
N GLU A 108 4.18 20.57 2.60
CA GLU A 108 5.18 21.43 3.25
C GLU A 108 5.01 21.55 4.77
N SER A 109 3.85 21.17 5.29
CA SER A 109 3.47 21.22 6.70
C SER A 109 3.48 19.85 7.37
N ILE A 110 3.88 18.77 6.68
CA ILE A 110 4.03 17.43 7.30
C ILE A 110 5.07 17.46 8.41
N ASP A 111 6.11 18.29 8.29
CA ASP A 111 7.17 18.52 9.30
C ASP A 111 7.73 17.23 9.95
N PRO A 112 8.28 16.29 9.16
CA PRO A 112 8.76 15.01 9.68
C PRO A 112 9.98 15.19 10.59
N SER A 113 9.96 14.52 11.73
CA SER A 113 11.10 14.43 12.65
C SER A 113 12.27 13.65 12.03
N ALA A 114 13.41 13.60 12.72
CA ALA A 114 14.56 12.80 12.29
C ALA A 114 14.24 11.30 12.14
N LYS A 115 13.19 10.77 12.81
CA LYS A 115 12.74 9.38 12.71
C LYS A 115 12.10 9.06 11.35
N LEU A 116 11.59 10.07 10.65
CA LEU A 116 10.87 9.88 9.41
C LEU A 116 11.67 10.41 8.20
N MET A 117 11.57 9.68 7.09
CA MET A 117 11.93 10.18 5.77
C MET A 117 10.68 10.15 4.88
N VAL A 118 10.14 11.34 4.61
CA VAL A 118 9.03 11.50 3.65
C VAL A 118 9.59 12.06 2.34
N ARG A 119 9.21 11.45 1.22
CA ARG A 119 9.58 11.86 -0.15
C ARG A 119 8.35 11.90 -1.03
N SER A 120 8.38 12.68 -2.11
CA SER A 120 7.19 12.81 -2.97
C SER A 120 6.80 11.47 -3.59
N MET A 121 7.78 10.69 -4.05
CA MET A 121 7.56 9.36 -4.63
C MET A 121 8.37 8.28 -3.90
N GLU A 122 7.80 7.09 -3.84
CA GLU A 122 8.42 5.89 -3.27
C GLU A 122 9.81 5.54 -3.83
N MET A 123 10.07 5.83 -5.11
CA MET A 123 11.37 5.58 -5.75
C MET A 123 12.53 6.35 -5.11
N GLU A 124 12.27 7.50 -4.50
CA GLU A 124 13.32 8.29 -3.83
C GLU A 124 13.75 7.64 -2.51
N LEU A 125 12.90 6.81 -1.89
CA LEU A 125 13.20 6.11 -0.64
C LEU A 125 14.09 4.89 -0.85
N ILE A 126 14.05 4.30 -2.05
CA ILE A 126 14.95 3.22 -2.46
C ILE A 126 16.40 3.69 -2.31
N ALA A 127 16.71 4.88 -2.83
CA ALA A 127 18.04 5.48 -2.70
C ALA A 127 18.41 5.77 -1.24
N GLY A 128 17.44 6.21 -0.43
CA GLY A 128 17.63 6.42 1.01
C GLY A 128 18.00 5.13 1.75
N LEU A 129 17.34 4.01 1.42
CA LEU A 129 17.64 2.71 2.00
C LEU A 129 19.03 2.20 1.56
N ASP A 130 19.34 2.29 0.27
CA ASP A 130 20.64 1.85 -0.28
C ASP A 130 21.82 2.65 0.29
N ALA A 131 21.61 3.95 0.54
CA ALA A 131 22.58 4.85 1.14
C ALA A 131 22.64 4.76 2.68
N GLN A 132 21.82 3.90 3.31
CA GLN A 132 21.69 3.77 4.77
C GLN A 132 21.24 5.05 5.47
N GLU A 133 20.51 5.91 4.77
CA GLU A 133 19.89 7.10 5.35
C GLU A 133 18.60 6.75 6.12
N ILE A 134 17.98 5.61 5.81
CA ILE A 134 16.88 4.98 6.53
C ILE A 134 17.15 3.49 6.70
N ASP A 135 16.58 2.91 7.74
CA ASP A 135 16.66 1.47 8.03
C ASP A 135 15.53 0.70 7.35
N TYR A 136 14.33 1.28 7.31
CA TYR A 136 13.12 0.64 6.80
C TYR A 136 12.30 1.59 5.94
N TYR A 137 11.49 1.07 5.02
CA TYR A 137 10.42 1.88 4.42
C TYR A 137 9.24 1.05 3.96
N PHE A 138 8.06 1.66 3.99
CA PHE A 138 6.84 1.04 3.50
C PHE A 138 6.77 1.13 1.98
N ILE A 139 6.55 -0.01 1.34
CA ILE A 139 6.52 -0.12 -0.12
C ILE A 139 5.64 -1.27 -0.58
N TYR A 140 5.32 -1.31 -1.86
CA TYR A 140 4.74 -2.51 -2.49
C TYR A 140 5.75 -3.65 -2.60
N ARG A 141 5.33 -4.88 -2.30
CA ARG A 141 6.14 -6.11 -2.47
C ARG A 141 6.80 -6.19 -3.85
N SER A 142 6.05 -5.89 -4.90
CA SER A 142 6.55 -5.90 -6.28
C SER A 142 7.72 -4.95 -6.52
N VAL A 143 7.72 -3.77 -5.91
CA VAL A 143 8.82 -2.81 -6.04
C VAL A 143 10.04 -3.30 -5.25
N ALA A 144 9.84 -3.82 -4.04
CA ALA A 144 10.93 -4.41 -3.25
C ALA A 144 11.61 -5.57 -4.01
N GLU A 145 10.83 -6.47 -4.62
CA GLU A 145 11.36 -7.57 -5.43
C GLU A 145 12.09 -7.10 -6.69
N GLN A 146 11.55 -6.11 -7.41
CA GLN A 146 12.18 -5.55 -8.61
C GLN A 146 13.53 -4.87 -8.32
N HIS A 147 13.70 -4.35 -7.10
CA HIS A 147 14.95 -3.75 -6.63
C HIS A 147 15.85 -4.71 -5.86
N GLY A 148 15.46 -5.99 -5.72
CA GLY A 148 16.24 -7.02 -5.03
C GLY A 148 16.46 -6.73 -3.54
N GLN A 149 15.56 -5.97 -2.93
CA GLN A 149 15.62 -5.61 -1.51
C GLN A 149 14.97 -6.70 -0.65
N SER A 150 15.48 -6.87 0.57
CA SER A 150 14.79 -7.68 1.57
C SER A 150 13.52 -6.98 1.99
N PHE A 151 12.49 -7.75 2.34
CA PHE A 151 11.26 -7.19 2.88
C PHE A 151 10.60 -8.14 3.85
N LEU A 152 9.82 -7.55 4.74
CA LEU A 152 8.96 -8.26 5.66
C LEU A 152 7.53 -8.26 5.12
N GLU A 153 6.95 -9.45 4.97
CA GLU A 153 5.52 -9.58 4.72
C GLU A 153 4.74 -9.23 5.99
N LEU A 154 3.81 -8.30 5.86
CA LEU A 154 2.90 -7.90 6.93
C LEU A 154 1.65 -8.80 6.91
N PRO A 155 0.94 -8.93 8.05
CA PRO A 155 -0.31 -9.69 8.08
C PRO A 155 -1.33 -9.21 7.05
N ALA A 156 -2.04 -10.16 6.44
CA ALA A 156 -3.04 -9.87 5.42
C ALA A 156 -4.18 -8.99 5.96
N GLU A 157 -4.41 -8.97 7.27
CA GLU A 157 -5.37 -8.10 7.97
C GLU A 157 -5.03 -6.61 7.84
N ILE A 158 -3.76 -6.26 7.56
CA ILE A 158 -3.27 -4.87 7.58
C ILE A 158 -2.57 -4.44 6.30
N ASP A 159 -1.99 -5.37 5.53
CA ASP A 159 -1.15 -5.12 4.34
C ASP A 159 -1.91 -4.64 3.08
N LEU A 160 -3.24 -4.54 3.19
CA LEU A 160 -4.17 -4.17 2.12
C LEU A 160 -4.20 -5.15 0.92
N SER A 161 -3.74 -6.39 1.04
CA SER A 161 -3.64 -7.31 -0.09
C SER A 161 -4.91 -8.12 -0.38
N SER A 162 -5.71 -8.38 0.66
CA SER A 162 -6.70 -9.45 0.63
C SER A 162 -8.13 -8.93 0.60
N VAL A 163 -8.89 -9.38 -0.38
CA VAL A 163 -10.34 -9.09 -0.48
C VAL A 163 -11.15 -9.63 0.70
N THR A 164 -10.64 -10.63 1.43
CA THR A 164 -11.27 -11.18 2.63
C THR A 164 -11.33 -10.14 3.76
N TYR A 165 -10.33 -9.27 3.85
CA TYR A 165 -10.24 -8.24 4.89
C TYR A 165 -10.71 -6.87 4.40
N ALA A 166 -11.50 -6.82 3.32
CA ALA A 166 -11.99 -5.56 2.76
C ALA A 166 -12.82 -4.74 3.75
N ASP A 167 -13.56 -5.37 4.67
CA ASP A 167 -14.32 -4.66 5.71
C ASP A 167 -13.41 -4.14 6.82
N THR A 168 -12.34 -4.87 7.17
CA THR A 168 -11.28 -4.39 8.06
C THR A 168 -10.60 -3.17 7.46
N TYR A 169 -10.20 -3.20 6.20
CA TYR A 169 -9.51 -2.05 5.59
C TYR A 169 -10.38 -0.79 5.53
N LYS A 170 -11.72 -0.93 5.47
CA LYS A 170 -12.64 0.22 5.46
C LYS A 170 -12.70 0.97 6.80
N THR A 171 -12.21 0.38 7.89
CA THR A 171 -12.18 1.05 9.20
C THR A 171 -11.15 2.17 9.26
N VAL A 172 -10.32 2.34 8.23
CA VAL A 172 -9.38 3.46 8.11
C VAL A 172 -9.63 4.25 6.83
N GLN A 173 -9.52 5.57 6.93
CA GLN A 173 -9.60 6.49 5.80
C GLN A 173 -8.59 7.62 5.95
N VAL A 174 -8.14 8.15 4.82
CA VAL A 174 -7.19 9.26 4.76
C VAL A 174 -7.89 10.46 4.12
N VAL A 175 -7.79 11.62 4.75
CA VAL A 175 -8.17 12.92 4.19
C VAL A 175 -6.89 13.62 3.74
N GLN A 176 -6.70 13.73 2.44
CA GLN A 176 -5.58 14.45 1.85
C GLN A 176 -5.77 15.97 2.01
N ALA A 177 -4.70 16.74 1.88
CA ALA A 177 -4.72 18.20 2.06
C ALA A 177 -5.68 18.94 1.11
N ASN A 178 -5.98 18.35 -0.05
CA ASN A 178 -6.95 18.87 -1.02
C ASN A 178 -8.43 18.55 -0.66
N GLY A 179 -8.67 17.89 0.48
CA GLY A 179 -9.98 17.44 0.94
C GLY A 179 -10.46 16.13 0.33
N ASN A 180 -9.64 15.46 -0.49
CA ASN A 180 -9.97 14.16 -1.05
C ASN A 180 -9.95 13.08 0.04
N LEU A 181 -11.04 12.34 0.13
CA LEU A 181 -11.19 11.23 1.08
C LEU A 181 -10.89 9.91 0.38
N VAL A 182 -9.93 9.16 0.93
CA VAL A 182 -9.54 7.84 0.43
C VAL A 182 -9.77 6.81 1.53
N THR A 183 -10.73 5.90 1.32
CA THR A 183 -10.99 4.79 2.25
C THR A 183 -10.09 3.60 1.94
N GLY A 184 -9.61 2.91 2.98
CA GLY A 184 -8.82 1.69 2.85
C GLY A 184 -9.59 0.60 2.11
N LYS A 185 -8.89 -0.05 1.18
CA LYS A 185 -9.44 -1.10 0.31
C LYS A 185 -8.32 -2.00 -0.19
N PRO A 186 -8.64 -3.25 -0.60
CA PRO A 186 -7.65 -4.15 -1.15
C PRO A 186 -6.92 -3.53 -2.37
N VAL A 187 -5.61 -3.72 -2.47
CA VAL A 187 -4.79 -3.31 -3.61
C VAL A 187 -4.92 -4.36 -4.70
N VAL A 188 -6.01 -4.22 -5.46
CA VAL A 188 -6.36 -5.11 -6.56
C VAL A 188 -6.24 -4.37 -7.89
N TYR A 189 -5.53 -4.96 -8.84
CA TYR A 189 -5.42 -4.45 -10.20
C TYR A 189 -6.62 -4.91 -11.02
N GLY A 190 -7.28 -3.92 -11.64
CA GLY A 190 -8.38 -4.11 -12.57
C GLY A 190 -7.93 -3.87 -14.02
N ILE A 191 -8.41 -4.70 -14.95
CA ILE A 191 -8.21 -4.52 -16.39
C ILE A 191 -9.56 -4.56 -17.12
N THR A 192 -9.70 -3.78 -18.18
CA THR A 192 -10.89 -3.74 -19.03
C THR A 192 -10.53 -3.27 -20.43
N VAL A 193 -11.46 -3.44 -21.38
CA VAL A 193 -11.41 -2.81 -22.71
C VAL A 193 -12.39 -1.63 -22.71
N PRO A 194 -11.92 -0.37 -22.89
CA PRO A 194 -12.80 0.79 -22.89
C PRO A 194 -13.87 0.74 -23.99
N LYS A 195 -15.05 1.33 -23.72
CA LYS A 195 -16.18 1.36 -24.69
C LYS A 195 -15.83 2.03 -26.02
N ASN A 196 -14.85 2.93 -26.01
CA ASN A 196 -14.37 3.67 -27.18
C ASN A 196 -13.05 3.12 -27.74
N ALA A 197 -12.64 1.90 -27.37
CA ALA A 197 -11.44 1.27 -27.91
C ALA A 197 -11.53 1.20 -29.44
N ARG A 198 -10.46 1.64 -30.12
CA ARG A 198 -10.39 1.60 -31.60
C ARG A 198 -10.38 0.17 -32.15
N ASP A 199 -9.85 -0.76 -31.36
CA ASP A 199 -9.79 -2.18 -31.68
C ASP A 199 -10.15 -3.00 -30.43
N PRO A 200 -11.45 -3.19 -30.14
CA PRO A 200 -11.90 -3.92 -28.98
C PRO A 200 -11.48 -5.40 -29.02
N GLU A 201 -11.39 -6.00 -30.21
CA GLU A 201 -11.02 -7.41 -30.39
C GLU A 201 -9.56 -7.65 -29.95
N MET A 202 -8.62 -6.80 -30.41
CA MET A 202 -7.24 -6.86 -29.95
C MET A 202 -7.11 -6.55 -28.46
N GLY A 203 -7.91 -5.63 -27.93
CA GLY A 203 -8.00 -5.38 -26.50
C GLY A 203 -8.37 -6.64 -25.72
N LEU A 204 -9.38 -7.38 -26.18
CA LEU A 204 -9.81 -8.63 -25.55
C LEU A 204 -8.75 -9.72 -25.63
N LEU A 205 -8.05 -9.85 -26.77
CA LEU A 205 -6.92 -10.78 -26.89
C LEU A 205 -5.80 -10.46 -25.89
N PHE A 206 -5.49 -9.18 -25.69
CA PHE A 206 -4.52 -8.76 -24.68
C PHE A 206 -4.98 -9.10 -23.27
N VAL A 207 -6.25 -8.87 -22.93
CA VAL A 207 -6.79 -9.26 -21.61
C VAL A 207 -6.72 -10.78 -21.41
N LYS A 208 -7.03 -11.57 -22.44
CA LYS A 208 -6.90 -13.04 -22.40
C LYS A 208 -5.46 -13.48 -22.16
N LEU A 209 -4.47 -12.82 -22.77
CA LEU A 209 -3.05 -13.06 -22.50
C LEU A 209 -2.72 -12.73 -21.03
N VAL A 210 -3.14 -11.58 -20.53
CA VAL A 210 -2.88 -11.13 -19.14
C VAL A 210 -3.38 -12.14 -18.11
N VAL A 211 -4.58 -12.73 -18.30
CA VAL A 211 -5.16 -13.70 -17.35
C VAL A 211 -4.81 -15.16 -17.69
N SER A 212 -4.06 -15.42 -18.76
CA SER A 212 -3.60 -16.76 -19.12
C SER A 212 -2.52 -17.29 -18.16
N PRO A 213 -2.19 -18.59 -18.17
CA PRO A 213 -1.06 -19.11 -17.39
C PRO A 213 0.27 -18.41 -17.67
N GLU A 214 0.52 -17.97 -18.91
CA GLU A 214 1.72 -17.21 -19.28
C GLU A 214 1.72 -15.83 -18.62
N GLY A 215 0.61 -15.10 -18.71
CA GLY A 215 0.45 -13.81 -18.04
C GLY A 215 0.57 -13.93 -16.52
N GLN A 216 -0.08 -14.93 -15.92
CA GLN A 216 0.00 -15.22 -14.49
C GLN A 216 1.45 -15.44 -14.04
N GLN A 217 2.26 -16.19 -14.81
CA GLN A 217 3.66 -16.42 -14.48
C GLN A 217 4.48 -15.11 -14.54
N ILE A 218 4.25 -14.24 -15.53
CA ILE A 218 4.90 -12.92 -15.60
C ILE A 218 4.60 -12.10 -14.34
N PHE A 219 3.35 -12.11 -13.87
CA PHE A 219 2.97 -11.41 -12.64
C PHE A 219 3.63 -12.00 -11.39
N VAL A 220 3.72 -13.33 -11.30
CA VAL A 220 4.47 -14.02 -10.22
C VAL A 220 5.95 -13.61 -10.25
N ASP A 221 6.59 -13.62 -11.40
CA ASP A 221 8.02 -13.31 -11.55
C ASP A 221 8.35 -11.84 -11.23
N LEU A 222 7.36 -10.94 -11.32
CA LEU A 222 7.47 -9.52 -11.00
C LEU A 222 6.92 -9.15 -9.62
N GLY A 223 6.53 -10.15 -8.83
CA GLY A 223 6.12 -9.94 -7.44
C GLY A 223 4.72 -9.44 -7.21
N GLN A 224 3.85 -9.61 -8.19
CA GLN A 224 2.45 -9.22 -8.15
C GLN A 224 1.59 -10.49 -8.18
N PRO A 225 1.17 -11.04 -7.03
CA PRO A 225 0.42 -12.29 -7.00
C PRO A 225 -0.85 -12.23 -7.87
N PRO A 226 -1.02 -13.13 -8.86
CA PRO A 226 -2.21 -13.14 -9.71
C PRO A 226 -3.43 -13.62 -8.93
N ILE A 227 -4.61 -13.15 -9.32
CA ILE A 227 -5.91 -13.65 -8.85
C ILE A 227 -6.34 -14.76 -9.79
N VAL A 228 -6.35 -16.01 -9.31
CA VAL A 228 -6.63 -17.20 -10.12
C VAL A 228 -7.80 -18.00 -9.53
N PRO A 229 -8.95 -18.10 -10.22
CA PRO A 229 -9.28 -17.42 -11.47
C PRO A 229 -9.50 -15.92 -11.27
N ALA A 230 -9.28 -15.12 -12.31
CA ALA A 230 -9.56 -13.68 -12.28
C ALA A 230 -11.06 -13.45 -12.00
N VAL A 231 -11.36 -12.40 -11.22
CA VAL A 231 -12.74 -12.11 -10.79
C VAL A 231 -13.33 -11.01 -11.64
N GLY A 232 -14.40 -11.33 -12.37
CA GLY A 232 -15.08 -10.41 -13.26
C GLY A 232 -16.23 -9.64 -12.62
N SER A 233 -16.52 -8.46 -13.15
CA SER A 233 -17.67 -7.63 -12.77
C SER A 233 -18.25 -6.95 -14.01
N GLY A 234 -19.57 -6.84 -14.08
CA GLY A 234 -20.28 -6.28 -15.24
C GLY A 234 -20.48 -7.29 -16.38
N GLU A 235 -20.59 -6.81 -17.61
CA GLU A 235 -20.81 -7.61 -18.82
C GLU A 235 -19.49 -8.18 -19.37
N VAL A 236 -18.86 -9.07 -18.61
CA VAL A 236 -17.55 -9.66 -18.96
C VAL A 236 -17.69 -10.53 -20.23
N PRO A 237 -16.97 -10.24 -21.31
CA PRO A 237 -17.00 -11.03 -22.54
C PRO A 237 -16.35 -12.40 -22.37
N GLU A 238 -16.79 -13.38 -23.18
CA GLU A 238 -16.19 -14.72 -23.25
C GLU A 238 -14.74 -14.73 -23.76
#